data_AF-A0A135VBB2-F1
#
_entry.id   AF-A0A135VBB2-F1
#
_cell.length_a   1.000
_cell.length_b   1.000
_cell.length_c   1.000
_cell.angle_alpha   90.00
_cell.angle_beta   90.00
_cell.angle_gamma   90.00
#
_symmetry.space_group_name_H-M   'P 1'
#
loop_
_entity.id
_entity.type
_entity.pdbx_description
1 polymer ?
#
loop_
_entity_poly.entity_id
_entity_poly.type
_entity_poly.pdbx_seq_one_letter_code
_entity_poly.pdbx_strand_id
1 'polypeptide(L)' 'MKLSGKTTIITVAGAGIDEATSILFAQNGANVVVADISDSGLNVTRKIQSLGSESIFIEGDVSELEMDR' A
#
# COMPACT_ATOMS: atom_id res chain seq x y z
N MET A 1 2.99 3.73 18.51
CA MET A 1 2.07 4.00 17.38
C MET A 1 0.96 2.94 17.34
N LYS A 2 -0.22 3.22 16.75
CA LYS A 2 -1.39 2.33 16.86
C LYS A 2 -1.31 1.03 16.05
N LEU A 3 -0.52 0.97 14.98
CA LEU A 3 -0.43 -0.16 14.05
C LEU A 3 0.96 -0.81 14.05
N SER A 4 1.79 -0.51 15.05
CA SER A 4 3.16 -1.00 15.16
C SER A 4 3.24 -2.52 15.00
N GLY A 5 4.06 -2.98 14.05
CA GLY A 5 4.29 -4.41 13.78
C GLY A 5 3.14 -5.13 13.10
N LYS A 6 2.09 -4.42 12.66
CA LYS A 6 1.04 -5.00 11.81
C LYS A 6 1.40 -4.83 10.33
N THR A 7 0.93 -5.76 9.52
CA THR A 7 0.97 -5.65 8.06
C THR A 7 -0.44 -5.40 7.56
N THR A 8 -0.60 -4.43 6.66
CA THR A 8 -1.90 -4.04 6.09
C THR A 8 -1.84 -4.10 4.57
N ILE A 9 -2.92 -4.58 3.95
CA ILE A 9 -3.10 -4.54 2.50
C ILE A 9 -4.12 -3.44 2.22
N ILE A 10 -3.77 -2.52 1.33
CA ILE A 10 -4.69 -1.46 0.89
C ILE A 10 -4.88 -1.60 -0.60
N THR A 11 -6.14 -1.77 -1.00
CA THR A 11 -6.58 -1.90 -2.40
C THR A 11 -6.90 -0.53 -2.99
N VAL A 12 -6.69 -0.35 -4.29
CA VAL A 12 -6.85 0.95 -4.99
C VAL A 12 -5.93 2.01 -4.38
N ALA A 13 -4.78 1.58 -3.85
CA ALA A 13 -3.90 2.40 -3.01
C ALA A 13 -3.09 3.44 -3.79
N GLY A 14 -3.17 3.46 -5.12
CA GLY A 14 -2.40 4.34 -6.00
C GLY A 14 -2.81 5.82 -5.97
N ALA A 15 -3.99 6.15 -5.42
CA ALA A 15 -4.47 7.53 -5.38
C ALA A 15 -5.46 7.81 -4.24
N GLY A 16 -5.75 9.09 -4.02
CA GLY A 16 -6.90 9.55 -3.26
C GLY A 16 -6.90 9.12 -1.78
N ILE A 17 -8.04 8.60 -1.33
CA ILE A 17 -8.25 8.23 0.08
C ILE A 17 -7.35 7.05 0.46
N ASP A 18 -7.19 6.09 -0.43
CA ASP A 18 -6.43 4.87 -0.16
C ASP A 18 -4.93 5.13 -0.16
N GLU A 19 -4.43 6.03 -1.01
CA GLU A 19 -3.06 6.56 -0.89
C GLU A 19 -2.84 7.23 0.48
N ALA A 20 -3.73 8.15 0.86
CA ALA A 20 -3.62 8.87 2.14
C ALA A 20 -3.70 7.90 3.33
N THR A 21 -4.54 6.88 3.24
CA THR A 21 -4.68 5.82 4.25
C THR A 21 -3.41 5.00 4.35
N SER A 22 -2.81 4.62 3.21
CA SER A 22 -1.55 3.87 3.16
C SER A 22 -0.41 4.63 3.86
N ILE A 23 -0.30 5.92 3.57
CA ILE A 23 0.68 6.81 4.21
C ILE A 23 0.40 6.94 5.71
N LEU A 24 -0.86 7.17 6.12
CA LEU A 24 -1.23 7.30 7.53
C LEU A 24 -0.97 6.02 8.31
N PHE A 25 -1.20 4.86 7.69
CA PHE A 25 -0.98 3.56 8.31
C PHE A 25 0.52 3.31 8.50
N ALA A 26 1.33 3.63 7.49
CA ALA A 26 2.79 3.59 7.60
C ALA A 26 3.31 4.51 8.72
N GLN A 27 2.83 5.75 8.81
CA GLN A 27 3.15 6.68 9.91
C GLN A 27 2.72 6.15 11.29
N ASN A 28 1.78 5.20 11.34
CA ASN A 28 1.37 4.51 12.56
C ASN A 28 2.10 3.18 12.80
N GLY A 29 3.20 2.93 12.09
CA GLY A 29 4.12 1.81 12.29
C GLY A 29 3.68 0.51 11.61
N ALA A 30 2.77 0.59 10.65
CA ALA A 30 2.39 -0.56 9.83
C ALA A 30 3.40 -0.78 8.70
N ASN A 31 3.60 -2.06 8.35
CA ASN A 31 4.09 -2.44 7.03
C ASN A 31 2.91 -2.42 6.06
N VAL A 32 3.09 -1.91 4.84
CA VAL A 32 1.97 -1.65 3.92
C VAL A 32 2.18 -2.35 2.57
N VAL A 33 1.28 -3.26 2.22
CA VAL A 33 1.14 -3.78 0.86
C VAL A 33 0.22 -2.83 0.10
N VAL A 34 0.75 -2.21 -0.94
CA VAL A 34 0.03 -1.34 -1.86
C VAL A 34 -0.46 -2.20 -3.00
N ALA A 35 -1.78 -2.37 -3.13
CA ALA A 35 -2.40 -3.10 -4.23
C ALA A 35 -3.20 -2.13 -5.11
N ASP A 36 -2.89 -2.08 -6.40
CA ASP A 36 -3.59 -1.23 -7.37
C ASP A 36 -3.52 -1.84 -8.77
N ILE A 37 -4.48 -1.50 -9.63
CA ILE A 37 -4.48 -1.93 -11.04
C ILE A 37 -3.46 -1.14 -11.87
N SER A 38 -3.00 0.01 -11.38
CA SER A 38 -2.11 0.91 -12.08
C SER A 38 -0.74 1.03 -11.40
N ASP A 39 0.26 1.39 -12.19
CA ASP A 39 1.64 1.65 -11.76
C ASP A 39 1.77 2.82 -10.77
N SER A 40 0.70 3.61 -10.58
CA SER A 40 0.63 4.69 -9.58
C SER A 40 0.95 4.19 -8.16
N GLY A 41 0.63 2.92 -7.85
CA GLY A 41 1.00 2.27 -6.59
C GLY A 41 2.51 2.22 -6.31
N LEU A 42 3.36 2.24 -7.34
CA LEU A 42 4.82 2.34 -7.17
C LEU A 42 5.24 3.68 -6.55
N ASN A 43 4.54 4.78 -6.85
CA ASN A 43 4.82 6.07 -6.23
C ASN A 43 4.47 6.04 -4.74
N VAL A 44 3.33 5.45 -4.40
CA VAL A 44 2.85 5.35 -3.00
C VAL A 44 3.78 4.46 -2.18
N THR A 45 4.20 3.32 -2.74
CA THR A 45 5.19 2.43 -2.13
C THR A 45 6.49 3.17 -1.81
N ARG A 46 7.01 3.96 -2.75
CA ARG A 46 8.21 4.79 -2.53
C ARG A 46 8.01 5.84 -1.45
N LYS A 47 6.84 6.50 -1.40
CA LYS A 47 6.51 7.45 -0.33
C LYS A 47 6.53 6.76 1.03
N ILE A 48 5.92 5.58 1.16
CA ILE A 48 5.90 4.81 2.41
C ILE A 48 7.31 4.40 2.84
N GLN A 49 8.11 3.88 1.91
CA GLN A 49 9.50 3.50 2.18
C GLN A 49 10.34 4.71 2.63
N SER A 50 10.10 5.89 2.05
CA SER A 50 10.78 7.13 2.47
C SER A 50 10.44 7.58 3.90
N LEU A 51 9.33 7.09 4.47
CA LEU A 51 8.95 7.31 5.88
C LEU A 51 9.63 6.31 6.83
N GLY A 52 10.41 5.35 6.30
CA GLY A 52 11.08 4.31 7.06
C GLY A 52 10.23 3.08 7.35
N SER A 53 9.06 2.94 6.71
CA SER A 53 8.19 1.77 6.84
C SER A 53 8.37 0.80 5.68
N GLU A 54 8.23 -0.50 5.95
CA GLU A 54 8.28 -1.53 4.91
C GLU A 54 7.06 -1.45 3.99
N SER A 55 7.28 -1.56 2.69
CA SER A 55 6.20 -1.59 1.71
C SER A 55 6.59 -2.29 0.42
N ILE A 56 5.62 -2.98 -0.18
CA ILE A 56 5.70 -3.60 -1.50
C ILE A 56 4.50 -3.16 -2.34
N PHE A 57 4.68 -3.15 -3.66
CA PHE A 57 3.60 -2.94 -4.62
C PHE A 57 3.20 -4.29 -5.25
N ILE A 58 1.90 -4.53 -5.34
CA ILE A 58 1.30 -5.63 -6.11
C ILE A 58 0.36 -5.02 -7.13
N GLU A 59 0.67 -5.22 -8.41
CA GLU A 59 -0.26 -4.88 -9.49
C GLU A 59 -1.36 -5.92 -9.55
N GLY A 60 -2.62 -5.49 -9.61
CA GLY A 60 -3.73 -6.41 -9.79
C GLY A 60 -5.10 -5.75 -9.78
N ASP A 61 -6.03 -6.35 -10.53
CA ASP A 61 -7.43 -5.96 -10.55
C ASP A 61 -8.17 -6.69 -9.42
N VAL A 62 -8.78 -5.94 -8.50
CA VAL A 62 -9.54 -6.50 -7.37
C VAL A 62 -10.87 -7.14 -7.78
N SER A 63 -11.31 -6.95 -9.03
CA SER A 63 -12.46 -7.65 -9.61
C SER A 63 -12.11 -9.06 -10.09
N GLU A 64 -10.82 -9.39 -10.20
CA GLU A 64 -10.31 -10.71 -10.55
C GLU A 64 -9.97 -11.52 -9.30
N LEU A 65 -10.31 -12.81 -9.31
CA LEU A 65 -10.05 -13.72 -8.19
C LEU A 65 -8.61 -14.25 -8.16
N GLU A 66 -7.94 -14.22 -9.30
CA GLU A 66 -6.57 -14.66 -9.47
C GLU A 66 -5.76 -13.50 -10.02
N MET A 67 -4.54 -13.31 -9.52
CA MET A 67 -3.58 -12.37 -10.10
C MET A 67 -2.60 -13.17 -10.95
N ASP A 68 -2.31 -12.68 -12.16
CA ASP A 68 -1.30 -13.27 -13.03
C ASP A 68 0.05 -13.28 -12.29
N ARG A 69 0.63 -14.49 -12.17
CA ARG A 69 1.81 -14.77 -11.35
C ARG A 69 3.13 -14.45 -12.04
#